data_AF-A0A3D1R0V7-F1
#
_entry.id   AF-A0A3D1R0V7-F1
#
_cell.length_a   1.000
_cell.length_b   1.000
_cell.length_c   1.000
_cell.angle_alpha   90.00
_cell.angle_beta   90.00
_cell.angle_gamma   90.00
#
_symmetry.space_group_name_H-M   'P 1'
#
loop_
_entity.id
_entity.type
_entity.pdbx_description
1 polymer ?
#
loop_
_entity_poly.entity_id
_entity_poly.type
_entity_poly.pdbx_seq_one_letter_code
_entity_poly.pdbx_strand_id
1 'polypeptide(L)'
;MLLLLAAPAYAAKSQPTDQPAEQPAGQPTEPAVESGPESGAVPAGEEVARFELLLLGNLEGELAQVRCREEPDSDEWASYASQARLYFDRKEQAAASGALEPVALNTGDSIFPGALARYLLSKGGQGAAQLARLLAQIPYAAHAVGNHEFAPPRGEYRSFFAAAQESGLAVQAANLRCKEKGGAEEICEAVGTGEGG
;
A
#
# COMPACT_ATOMS: atom_id res chain seq x y z
N MET A 1 -5.85 -33.63 -20.45
CA MET A 1 -7.25 -33.34 -20.86
C MET A 1 -7.50 -31.87 -20.54
N LEU A 2 -7.32 -31.03 -21.56
CA LEU A 2 -7.36 -29.57 -21.49
C LEU A 2 -8.81 -29.12 -21.71
N LEU A 3 -9.41 -28.39 -20.77
CA LEU A 3 -10.66 -27.66 -21.02
C LEU A 3 -10.34 -26.16 -21.06
N LEU A 4 -10.39 -25.59 -22.27
CA LEU A 4 -10.53 -24.15 -22.48
C LEU A 4 -12.01 -23.79 -22.34
N LEU A 5 -12.32 -22.79 -21.52
CA LEU A 5 -13.64 -22.13 -21.50
C LEU A 5 -13.49 -20.74 -22.14
N ALA A 6 -14.05 -20.60 -23.34
CA ALA A 6 -14.21 -19.34 -24.04
C ALA A 6 -15.54 -18.68 -23.62
N ALA A 7 -15.52 -17.37 -23.36
CA ALA A 7 -16.72 -16.57 -23.13
C ALA A 7 -17.39 -16.16 -24.47
N PRO A 8 -18.73 -16.02 -24.52
CA PRO A 8 -19.44 -15.73 -25.76
C PRO A 8 -19.40 -14.24 -26.12
N ALA A 9 -19.19 -13.98 -27.42
CA ALA A 9 -19.28 -12.69 -28.07
C ALA A 9 -20.75 -12.20 -28.12
N TYR A 10 -21.00 -10.96 -27.70
CA TYR A 10 -22.27 -10.28 -27.95
C TYR A 10 -22.23 -9.62 -29.33
N ALA A 11 -23.07 -10.09 -30.24
CA ALA A 11 -23.25 -9.52 -31.57
C ALA A 11 -24.19 -8.30 -31.53
N ALA A 12 -23.69 -7.16 -32.01
CA ALA A 12 -24.48 -5.96 -32.25
C ALA A 12 -25.36 -6.14 -33.50
N LYS A 13 -26.64 -5.77 -33.41
CA LYS A 13 -27.54 -5.63 -34.57
C LYS A 13 -27.38 -4.24 -35.18
N SER A 14 -27.02 -4.20 -36.46
CA SER A 14 -26.93 -3.03 -37.31
C SER A 14 -28.29 -2.56 -37.85
N GLN A 15 -28.50 -1.25 -37.91
CA GLN A 15 -29.42 -0.60 -38.84
C GLN A 15 -28.65 0.40 -39.73
N PRO A 16 -28.96 0.49 -41.03
CA PRO A 16 -28.20 1.28 -41.99
C PRO A 16 -28.75 2.71 -42.12
N THR A 17 -27.88 3.69 -42.34
CA THR A 17 -28.26 4.97 -42.95
C THR A 17 -27.16 5.43 -43.88
N ASP A 18 -27.56 5.68 -45.13
CA ASP A 18 -26.76 6.11 -46.26
C ASP A 18 -26.07 7.45 -46.01
N GLN A 19 -24.76 7.50 -46.24
CA GLN A 19 -24.03 8.72 -46.62
C GLN A 19 -22.94 8.40 -47.64
N PRO A 20 -22.66 9.32 -48.59
CA PRO A 20 -21.85 9.06 -49.78
C PRO A 20 -20.33 9.03 -49.51
N ALA A 21 -19.61 8.34 -50.39
CA ALA A 21 -18.18 8.08 -50.31
C ALA A 21 -17.31 9.35 -50.40
N GLU A 22 -16.45 9.57 -49.41
CA GLU A 22 -15.27 10.44 -49.47
C GLU A 22 -13.97 9.63 -49.62
N GLN A 23 -13.01 10.23 -50.31
CA GLN A 23 -11.73 9.69 -50.79
C GLN A 23 -10.79 9.19 -49.67
N PRO A 24 -9.81 8.31 -49.97
CA PRO A 24 -8.95 7.71 -48.95
C PRO A 24 -8.05 8.77 -48.31
N ALA A 25 -8.31 9.10 -47.05
CA ALA A 25 -7.38 9.82 -46.20
C ALA A 25 -6.13 8.95 -45.98
N GLY A 26 -4.96 9.57 -46.12
CA GLY A 26 -3.65 8.94 -46.02
C GLY A 26 -3.45 8.15 -44.74
N GLN A 27 -2.54 7.18 -44.81
CA GLN A 27 -2.06 6.41 -43.66
C GLN A 27 -1.72 7.36 -42.50
N PRO A 28 -2.14 7.04 -41.26
CA PRO A 28 -1.61 7.73 -40.09
C PRO A 28 -0.11 7.44 -40.02
N THR A 29 0.72 8.44 -40.31
CA THR A 29 2.11 8.45 -39.86
C THR A 29 2.10 8.34 -38.34
N GLU A 30 2.71 7.27 -37.82
CA GLU A 30 3.03 7.14 -36.41
C GLU A 30 3.69 8.45 -35.94
N PRO A 31 3.28 9.02 -34.79
CA PRO A 31 4.02 10.13 -34.22
C PRO A 31 5.42 9.60 -33.90
N ALA A 32 6.44 10.26 -34.46
CA ALA A 32 7.83 10.03 -34.12
C ALA A 32 7.95 10.09 -32.59
N VAL A 33 8.44 8.99 -32.00
CA VAL A 33 8.84 8.96 -30.60
C VAL A 33 9.97 9.98 -30.49
N GLU A 34 9.63 11.18 -30.00
CA GLU A 34 10.60 12.17 -29.60
C GLU A 34 11.37 11.52 -28.44
N SER A 35 12.59 11.09 -28.74
CA SER A 35 13.55 10.60 -27.77
C SER A 35 13.71 11.70 -26.72
N GLY A 36 13.06 11.51 -25.58
CA GLY A 36 13.24 12.34 -24.39
C GLY A 36 14.73 12.45 -24.05
N PRO A 37 15.13 13.49 -23.30
CA PRO A 37 16.53 13.82 -23.11
C PRO A 37 17.27 12.57 -22.66
N GLU A 38 18.34 12.28 -23.39
CA GLU A 38 19.31 11.24 -23.11
C GLU A 38 19.53 11.18 -21.60
N SER A 39 19.47 9.96 -21.05
CA SER A 39 19.90 9.64 -19.69
C SER A 39 21.11 10.52 -19.37
N GLY A 40 20.88 11.53 -18.52
CA GLY A 40 21.92 12.47 -18.14
C GLY A 40 23.06 11.64 -17.59
N ALA A 41 24.17 11.60 -18.32
CA ALA A 41 25.37 10.94 -17.87
C ALA A 41 25.71 11.57 -16.52
N VAL A 42 25.55 10.80 -15.45
CA VAL A 42 25.99 11.20 -14.12
C VAL A 42 27.48 11.53 -14.25
N PRO A 43 27.92 12.76 -13.91
CA PRO A 43 29.30 13.15 -14.07
C PRO A 43 30.20 12.13 -13.35
N ALA A 44 31.21 11.64 -14.06
CA ALA A 44 32.17 10.68 -13.51
C ALA A 44 32.85 11.31 -12.28
N GLY A 45 32.52 10.79 -11.10
CA GLY A 45 33.00 11.31 -9.81
C GLY A 45 31.92 11.50 -8.75
N GLU A 46 30.63 11.39 -9.10
CA GLU A 46 29.54 11.45 -8.14
C GLU A 46 29.23 10.03 -7.59
N GLU A 47 29.37 9.83 -6.28
CA GLU A 47 28.94 8.58 -5.64
C GLU A 47 27.43 8.45 -5.79
N VAL A 48 26.98 7.54 -6.66
CA VAL A 48 25.56 7.22 -6.79
C VAL A 48 25.16 6.36 -5.60
N ALA A 49 24.52 6.97 -4.60
CA ALA A 49 23.90 6.26 -3.50
C ALA A 49 22.75 5.38 -4.04
N ARG A 50 22.86 4.07 -3.83
CA ARG A 50 21.79 3.11 -4.14
C ARG A 50 21.15 2.66 -2.84
N PHE A 51 19.84 2.78 -2.74
CA PHE A 51 19.05 2.29 -1.62
C PHE A 51 17.97 1.34 -2.12
N GLU A 52 17.56 0.41 -1.26
CA GLU A 52 16.41 -0.46 -1.50
C GLU A 52 15.17 0.16 -0.85
N LEU A 53 14.06 0.16 -1.59
CA LEU A 53 12.76 0.56 -1.09
C LEU A 53 11.86 -0.66 -0.97
N LEU A 54 11.37 -0.94 0.24
CA LEU A 54 10.42 -2.00 0.51
C LEU A 54 9.03 -1.40 0.69
N LEU A 55 8.16 -1.65 -0.27
CA LEU A 55 6.73 -1.33 -0.17
C LEU A 55 6.03 -2.51 0.50
N LEU A 56 5.62 -2.30 1.74
CA LEU A 56 4.95 -3.27 2.59
C LEU A 56 3.55 -2.72 2.91
N GLY A 57 2.62 -3.53 3.39
CA GLY A 57 1.25 -3.08 3.68
C GLY A 57 0.19 -3.92 2.99
N ASN A 58 -1.02 -3.35 2.87
CA ASN A 58 -2.23 -4.08 2.50
C ASN A 58 -2.36 -5.40 3.30
N LEU A 59 -2.05 -5.28 4.59
CA LEU A 59 -2.00 -6.40 5.52
C LEU A 59 -3.40 -6.92 5.81
N GLU A 60 -4.42 -6.07 5.64
CA GLU A 60 -5.82 -6.40 5.88
C GLU A 60 -6.02 -6.93 7.32
N GLY A 61 -5.19 -6.48 8.27
CA GLY A 61 -5.18 -6.96 9.66
C GLY A 61 -4.65 -8.38 9.88
N GLU A 62 -4.02 -9.01 8.89
CA GLU A 62 -3.48 -10.38 8.94
C GLU A 62 -2.16 -10.48 9.72
N LEU A 63 -2.21 -10.31 11.04
CA LEU A 63 -1.00 -10.30 11.89
C LEU A 63 -0.26 -11.65 11.88
N ALA A 64 -1.01 -12.74 11.84
CA ALA A 64 -0.52 -14.10 11.74
C ALA A 64 -1.55 -14.93 10.98
N GLN A 65 -1.08 -15.91 10.20
CA GLN A 65 -1.97 -16.80 9.48
C GLN A 65 -2.63 -17.80 10.46
N VAL A 66 -3.86 -17.50 10.89
CA VAL A 66 -4.72 -18.47 11.58
C VAL A 66 -5.70 -19.04 10.56
N ARG A 67 -5.27 -20.04 9.78
CA ARG A 67 -6.15 -20.71 8.81
C ARG A 67 -6.61 -22.06 9.35
N CYS A 68 -7.92 -22.25 9.45
CA CYS A 68 -8.54 -23.53 9.80
C CYS A 68 -8.81 -24.36 8.53
N ARG A 69 -7.81 -24.53 7.67
CA ARG A 69 -7.86 -25.36 6.46
C ARG A 69 -6.71 -26.36 6.48
N GLU A 70 -6.94 -27.50 5.84
CA GLU A 70 -6.02 -28.65 5.87
C GLU A 70 -4.80 -28.45 4.96
N GLU A 71 -4.91 -27.63 3.91
CA GLU A 71 -3.82 -27.32 2.98
C GLU A 71 -3.49 -25.80 2.99
N PRO A 72 -2.20 -25.42 3.01
CA PRO A 72 -1.80 -24.02 2.86
C PRO A 72 -1.99 -23.55 1.41
N ASP A 73 -2.62 -22.38 1.23
CA ASP A 73 -2.66 -21.69 -0.06
C ASP A 73 -1.25 -21.18 -0.43
N SER A 74 -0.96 -21.05 -1.73
CA SER A 74 0.33 -20.54 -2.24
C SER A 74 0.67 -19.09 -1.86
N ASP A 75 -0.29 -18.36 -1.30
CA ASP A 75 -0.18 -16.94 -0.95
C ASP A 75 0.34 -16.75 0.49
N GLU A 76 1.43 -17.44 0.85
CA GLU A 76 2.08 -17.40 2.18
C GLU A 76 2.58 -16.00 2.62
N TRP A 77 2.51 -15.01 1.73
CA TRP A 77 3.18 -13.71 1.88
C TRP A 77 2.32 -12.59 2.47
N ALA A 78 1.03 -12.81 2.69
CA ALA A 78 0.11 -11.72 3.09
C ALA A 78 0.13 -11.35 4.59
N SER A 79 0.92 -12.04 5.44
CA SER A 79 0.91 -11.78 6.88
C SER A 79 1.97 -10.78 7.33
N TYR A 80 1.74 -10.15 8.48
CA TYR A 80 2.70 -9.23 9.08
C TYR A 80 4.03 -9.94 9.37
N ALA A 81 3.97 -11.18 9.86
CA ALA A 81 5.16 -11.99 10.11
C ALA A 81 5.99 -12.22 8.84
N SER A 82 5.33 -12.44 7.69
CA SER A 82 6.00 -12.60 6.39
C SER A 82 6.67 -11.30 5.93
N GLN A 83 6.00 -10.15 6.11
CA GLN A 83 6.54 -8.84 5.77
C GLN A 83 7.71 -8.43 6.70
N ALA A 84 7.60 -8.73 8.00
CA ALA A 84 8.66 -8.50 8.98
C ALA A 84 9.90 -9.35 8.65
N ARG A 85 9.71 -10.63 8.34
CA ARG A 85 10.79 -11.50 7.89
C ARG A 85 11.48 -10.92 6.65
N LEU A 86 10.72 -10.53 5.62
CA LEU A 86 11.29 -9.92 4.42
C LEU A 86 12.15 -8.69 4.77
N TYR A 87 11.64 -7.77 5.60
CA TYR A 87 12.39 -6.59 6.00
C TYR A 87 13.69 -6.95 6.72
N PHE A 88 13.64 -7.83 7.71
CA PHE A 88 14.83 -8.18 8.50
C PHE A 88 15.85 -9.00 7.70
N ASP A 89 15.40 -9.89 6.81
CA ASP A 89 16.28 -10.64 5.91
C ASP A 89 17.02 -9.67 4.95
N ARG A 90 16.32 -8.65 4.43
CA ARG A 90 16.94 -7.60 3.58
C ARG A 90 17.91 -6.71 4.37
N LYS A 91 17.54 -6.35 5.60
CA LYS A 91 18.42 -5.60 6.49
C LYS A 91 19.73 -6.36 6.78
N GLU A 92 19.65 -7.65 7.04
CA GLU A 92 20.83 -8.49 7.28
C GLU A 92 21.70 -8.61 6.02
N GLN A 93 21.09 -8.81 4.85
CA GLN A 93 21.80 -8.84 3.56
C GLN A 93 22.52 -7.52 3.26
N ALA A 94 21.87 -6.38 3.52
CA ALA A 94 22.48 -5.06 3.37
C ALA A 94 23.70 -4.90 4.29
N ALA A 95 23.56 -5.27 5.57
CA ALA A 95 24.66 -5.22 6.52
C ALA A 95 25.84 -6.13 6.11
N ALA A 96 25.56 -7.34 5.61
CA ALA A 96 26.59 -8.29 5.18
C ALA A 96 27.35 -7.85 3.91
N SER A 97 26.71 -7.05 3.06
CA SER A 97 27.29 -6.55 1.80
C SER A 97 27.85 -5.13 1.89
N GLY A 98 27.67 -4.44 3.03
CA GLY A 98 28.02 -3.03 3.21
C GLY A 98 27.10 -2.07 2.44
N ALA A 99 25.93 -2.53 2.01
CA ALA A 99 24.92 -1.69 1.38
C ALA A 99 24.15 -0.86 2.42
N LEU A 100 23.42 0.17 1.96
CA LEU A 100 22.51 0.94 2.80
C LEU A 100 21.36 0.06 3.30
N GLU A 101 20.91 0.29 4.54
CA GLU A 101 19.72 -0.38 5.07
C GLU A 101 18.48 -0.10 4.18
N PRO A 102 17.59 -1.09 3.99
CA PRO A 102 16.39 -0.89 3.21
C PRO A 102 15.45 0.10 3.90
N VAL A 103 14.84 0.98 3.11
CA VAL A 103 13.80 1.90 3.56
C VAL A 103 12.45 1.21 3.41
N ALA A 104 11.71 1.05 4.51
CA ALA A 104 10.37 0.46 4.49
C ALA A 104 9.29 1.56 4.47
N LEU A 105 8.32 1.42 3.57
CA LEU A 105 7.10 2.23 3.54
C LEU A 105 5.89 1.29 3.69
N ASN A 106 4.97 1.63 4.59
CA ASN A 106 3.71 0.91 4.70
C ASN A 106 2.62 1.61 3.85
N THR A 107 1.89 0.85 3.03
CA THR A 107 0.89 1.35 2.07
C THR A 107 -0.52 1.50 2.65
N GLY A 108 -0.71 1.26 3.94
CA GLY A 108 -2.01 1.32 4.61
C GLY A 108 -2.75 -0.02 4.64
N ASP A 109 -4.01 0.03 5.06
CA ASP A 109 -4.89 -1.12 5.29
C ASP A 109 -4.22 -2.17 6.19
N SER A 110 -3.66 -1.71 7.31
CA SER A 110 -2.87 -2.47 8.26
C SER A 110 -3.69 -3.10 9.39
N ILE A 111 -4.83 -2.53 9.76
CA ILE A 111 -5.50 -2.87 11.04
C ILE A 111 -6.84 -3.61 10.93
N PHE A 112 -7.36 -3.80 9.71
CA PHE A 112 -8.69 -4.36 9.48
C PHE A 112 -8.74 -4.98 8.07
N PRO A 113 -9.55 -6.04 7.81
CA PRO A 113 -10.54 -6.73 8.65
C PRO A 113 -10.05 -7.95 9.43
N GLY A 114 -8.74 -8.23 9.47
CA GLY A 114 -8.18 -9.45 10.02
C GLY A 114 -8.59 -9.71 11.46
N ALA A 115 -8.87 -10.99 11.77
CA ALA A 115 -9.51 -11.39 13.03
C ALA A 115 -8.68 -11.01 14.27
N LEU A 116 -7.36 -11.16 14.19
CA LEU A 116 -6.45 -10.82 15.30
C LEU A 116 -6.38 -9.31 15.53
N ALA A 117 -6.27 -8.52 14.45
CA ALA A 117 -6.26 -7.07 14.57
C ALA A 117 -7.58 -6.55 15.15
N ARG A 118 -8.72 -7.05 14.65
CA ARG A 118 -10.05 -6.75 15.22
C ARG A 118 -10.17 -7.14 16.69
N TYR A 119 -9.66 -8.32 17.06
CA TYR A 119 -9.67 -8.76 18.45
C TYR A 119 -8.88 -7.80 19.34
N LEU A 120 -7.67 -7.40 18.94
CA LEU A 120 -6.86 -6.45 19.70
C LEU A 120 -7.57 -5.09 19.83
N LEU A 121 -8.09 -4.54 18.72
CA LEU A 121 -8.84 -3.30 18.73
C LEU A 121 -10.06 -3.33 19.66
N SER A 122 -10.78 -4.46 19.71
CA SER A 122 -11.94 -4.65 20.60
C SER A 122 -11.59 -4.60 22.10
N LYS A 123 -10.30 -4.70 22.46
CA LYS A 123 -9.83 -4.56 23.85
C LYS A 123 -9.55 -3.10 24.25
N GLY A 124 -9.89 -2.13 23.42
CA GLY A 124 -9.70 -0.72 23.69
C GLY A 124 -8.22 -0.32 23.71
N GLY A 125 -7.87 0.70 24.48
CA GLY A 125 -6.55 1.33 24.46
C GLY A 125 -5.38 0.36 24.67
N GLN A 126 -5.51 -0.63 25.55
CA GLN A 126 -4.42 -1.61 25.78
C GLN A 126 -4.17 -2.49 24.56
N GLY A 127 -5.24 -2.97 23.90
CA GLY A 127 -5.09 -3.80 22.70
C GLY A 127 -4.63 -2.99 21.49
N ALA A 128 -5.10 -1.76 21.35
CA ALA A 128 -4.60 -0.80 20.37
C ALA A 128 -3.09 -0.54 20.55
N ALA A 129 -2.63 -0.34 21.79
CA ALA A 129 -1.21 -0.17 22.11
C ALA A 129 -0.36 -1.43 21.86
N GLN A 130 -0.94 -2.62 21.95
CA GLN A 130 -0.26 -3.85 21.56
C GLN A 130 -0.15 -3.97 20.04
N LEU A 131 -1.23 -3.66 19.32
CA LEU A 131 -1.25 -3.66 17.87
C LEU A 131 -0.26 -2.65 17.28
N ALA A 132 -0.26 -1.40 17.78
CA ALA A 132 0.67 -0.36 17.35
C ALA A 132 2.13 -0.77 17.58
N ARG A 133 2.45 -1.32 18.77
CA ARG A 133 3.80 -1.83 19.08
C ARG A 133 4.21 -3.00 18.20
N LEU A 134 3.27 -3.89 17.85
CA LEU A 134 3.54 -4.97 16.91
C LEU A 134 3.93 -4.40 15.54
N LEU A 135 3.13 -3.50 14.99
CA LEU A 135 3.37 -2.88 13.68
C LEU A 135 4.66 -2.02 13.66
N ALA A 136 5.03 -1.43 14.79
CA ALA A 136 6.26 -0.63 14.93
C ALA A 136 7.56 -1.47 15.00
N GLN A 137 7.48 -2.81 14.97
CA GLN A 137 8.70 -3.63 14.91
C GLN A 137 9.45 -3.44 13.61
N ILE A 138 8.74 -3.19 12.50
CA ILE A 138 9.36 -2.73 11.26
C ILE A 138 9.51 -1.20 11.37
N PRO A 139 10.73 -0.65 11.25
CA PRO A 139 10.98 0.78 11.36
C PRO A 139 10.58 1.49 10.06
N TYR A 140 9.28 1.60 9.83
CA TYR A 140 8.73 2.29 8.66
C TYR A 140 9.14 3.77 8.66
N ALA A 141 9.63 4.24 7.51
CA ALA A 141 9.87 5.67 7.30
C ALA A 141 8.55 6.45 7.19
N ALA A 142 7.50 5.80 6.68
CA ALA A 142 6.13 6.31 6.69
C ALA A 142 5.14 5.14 6.70
N HIS A 143 4.01 5.35 7.36
CA HIS A 143 2.87 4.43 7.40
C HIS A 143 1.65 5.15 6.86
N ALA A 144 1.25 4.84 5.63
CA ALA A 144 0.09 5.46 5.00
C ALA A 144 -1.20 5.05 5.69
N VAL A 145 -2.20 5.94 5.65
CA VAL A 145 -3.57 5.63 6.08
C VAL A 145 -4.40 5.24 4.86
N GLY A 146 -4.84 3.99 4.81
CA GLY A 146 -5.79 3.46 3.83
C GLY A 146 -7.24 3.62 4.26
N ASN A 147 -8.16 3.07 3.47
CA ASN A 147 -9.59 3.15 3.78
C ASN A 147 -10.02 2.18 4.89
N HIS A 148 -9.35 1.05 5.05
CA HIS A 148 -9.68 0.07 6.09
C HIS A 148 -9.20 0.48 7.48
N GLU A 149 -8.31 1.47 7.61
CA GLU A 149 -8.05 2.11 8.91
C GLU A 149 -9.30 2.74 9.53
N PHE A 150 -10.27 3.15 8.71
CA PHE A 150 -11.52 3.77 9.15
C PHE A 150 -12.72 2.82 9.23
N ALA A 151 -12.53 1.55 8.86
CA ALA A 151 -13.58 0.54 8.89
C ALA A 151 -13.97 0.05 10.32
N PRO A 152 -13.06 -0.04 11.31
CA PRO A 152 -13.44 -0.36 12.68
C PRO A 152 -14.42 0.65 13.30
N PRO A 153 -15.12 0.30 14.40
CA PRO A 153 -15.88 1.27 15.20
C PRO A 153 -15.03 2.49 15.58
N ARG A 154 -15.64 3.68 15.63
CA ARG A 154 -14.92 4.94 15.86
C ARG A 154 -14.03 4.96 17.10
N GLY A 155 -14.47 4.37 18.20
CA GLY A 155 -13.65 4.28 19.41
C GLY A 155 -12.39 3.43 19.23
N GLU A 156 -12.44 2.42 18.36
CA GLU A 156 -11.36 1.47 18.12
C GLU A 156 -10.26 2.09 17.24
N TYR A 157 -10.61 2.64 16.07
CA TYR A 157 -9.58 3.27 15.22
C TYR A 157 -8.96 4.50 15.92
N ARG A 158 -9.73 5.26 16.71
CA ARG A 158 -9.18 6.38 17.49
C ARG A 158 -8.15 5.91 18.50
N SER A 159 -8.45 4.82 19.21
CA SER A 159 -7.51 4.23 20.15
C SER A 159 -6.24 3.76 19.44
N PHE A 160 -6.36 3.23 18.22
CA PHE A 160 -5.21 2.86 17.39
C PHE A 160 -4.35 4.06 17.01
N PHE A 161 -4.91 5.13 16.46
CA PHE A 161 -4.13 6.29 16.05
C PHE A 161 -3.39 6.95 17.24
N ALA A 162 -4.05 7.08 18.39
CA ALA A 162 -3.39 7.56 19.61
C ALA A 162 -2.22 6.65 20.02
N ALA A 163 -2.43 5.33 20.02
CA ALA A 163 -1.40 4.35 20.33
C ALA A 163 -0.24 4.31 19.31
N ALA A 164 -0.54 4.55 18.04
CA ALA A 164 0.45 4.60 16.96
C ALA A 164 1.43 5.77 17.18
N GLN A 165 0.91 6.95 17.54
CA GLN A 165 1.72 8.10 17.89
C GLN A 165 2.63 7.81 19.11
N GLU A 166 2.08 7.24 20.18
CA GLU A 166 2.85 6.88 21.39
C GLU A 166 3.93 5.82 21.11
N SER A 167 3.68 4.92 20.15
CA SER A 167 4.60 3.83 19.78
C SER A 167 5.64 4.25 18.73
N GLY A 168 5.62 5.51 18.27
CA GLY A 168 6.53 6.01 17.24
C GLY A 168 6.23 5.50 15.82
N LEU A 169 5.03 4.97 15.58
CA LEU A 169 4.61 4.58 14.24
C LEU A 169 4.30 5.84 13.43
N ALA A 170 5.09 6.09 12.36
CA ALA A 170 5.03 7.31 11.56
C ALA A 170 3.80 7.34 10.63
N VAL A 171 2.60 7.46 11.20
CA VAL A 171 1.34 7.48 10.44
C VAL A 171 1.18 8.79 9.67
N GLN A 172 0.89 8.70 8.37
CA GLN A 172 0.81 9.85 7.47
C GLN A 172 -0.42 9.77 6.55
N ALA A 173 -1.07 10.92 6.36
CA ALA A 173 -2.09 11.09 5.35
C ALA A 173 -2.18 12.55 4.91
N ALA A 174 -1.83 12.82 3.65
CA ALA A 174 -1.83 14.18 3.11
C ALA A 174 -3.22 14.67 2.66
N ASN A 175 -4.16 13.75 2.43
CA ASN A 175 -5.50 14.04 1.91
C ASN A 175 -6.59 14.06 2.99
N LEU A 176 -6.26 13.81 4.27
CA LEU A 176 -7.19 13.93 5.37
C LEU A 176 -7.45 15.40 5.68
N ARG A 177 -8.73 15.80 5.65
CA ARG A 177 -9.14 17.17 5.94
C ARG A 177 -9.50 17.31 7.42
N CYS A 178 -8.64 18.01 8.15
CA CYS A 178 -8.80 18.32 9.57
C CYS A 178 -9.64 19.58 9.72
N LYS A 179 -10.96 19.40 9.81
CA LYS A 179 -11.90 20.50 10.10
C LYS A 179 -12.49 20.30 11.49
N GLU A 180 -12.70 21.41 12.20
CA GLU A 180 -13.43 21.41 13.46
C GLU A 180 -14.82 20.78 13.26
N LYS A 181 -15.19 19.83 14.12
CA LYS A 181 -16.40 18.98 14.02
C LYS A 181 -16.45 18.09 12.77
N GLY A 182 -15.33 17.92 12.08
CA GLY A 182 -15.18 17.00 10.96
C GLY A 182 -15.05 15.55 11.41
N GLY A 183 -15.22 14.61 10.48
CA GLY A 183 -15.09 13.17 10.77
C GLY A 183 -13.69 12.73 11.19
N ALA A 184 -12.66 13.50 10.81
CA ALA A 184 -11.24 13.16 11.01
C ALA A 184 -10.53 14.05 12.04
N GLU A 185 -11.22 15.02 12.67
CA GLU A 185 -10.59 15.98 13.60
C GLU A 185 -9.78 15.29 14.71
N GLU A 186 -10.39 14.30 15.35
CA GLU A 186 -9.83 13.62 16.53
C GLU A 186 -8.64 12.68 16.22
N ILE A 187 -8.30 12.49 14.95
CA ILE A 187 -7.16 11.66 14.52
C ILE A 187 -6.06 12.50 13.85
N CYS A 188 -6.32 13.76 13.55
CA CYS A 188 -5.37 14.65 12.89
C CYS A 188 -4.14 15.00 13.74
N GLU A 189 -4.25 14.94 15.06
CA GLU A 189 -3.10 15.12 15.97
C GLU A 189 -2.14 13.92 15.93
N ALA A 190 -2.66 12.74 15.58
CA ALA A 190 -1.91 11.48 15.54
C ALA A 190 -1.38 11.16 14.15
N VAL A 191 -2.04 11.64 13.10
CA VAL A 191 -1.60 11.49 11.71
C VAL A 191 -0.80 12.71 11.32
N GLY A 192 0.47 12.52 10.97
CA GLY A 192 1.29 13.59 10.40
C GLY A 192 0.60 14.12 9.14
N THR A 193 0.06 15.33 9.24
CA THR A 193 -0.47 16.06 8.08
C THR A 193 0.70 16.83 7.48
N GLY A 194 0.91 16.70 6.18
CA GLY A 194 1.78 17.66 5.48
C GLY A 194 1.18 19.05 5.69
N GLU A 195 2.03 20.06 5.93
CA GLU A 195 1.60 21.46 6.06
C GLU A 195 0.89 21.90 4.77
N GLY A 196 -0.42 21.69 4.70
CA GLY A 196 -1.29 22.10 3.61
C GLY A 196 -1.98 23.40 3.98
N GLY A 197 -1.53 24.50 3.38
CA GLY A 197 -2.17 25.83 3.48
C GLY A 197 -3.53 25.92 2.81
#